data_AF-A0A3D3S892-F1
#
_entry.id   AF-A0A3D3S892-F1
#
_cell.length_a   1.000
_cell.length_b   1.000
_cell.length_c   1.000
_cell.angle_alpha   90.00
_cell.angle_beta   90.00
_cell.angle_gamma   90.00
#
_symmetry.space_group_name_H-M   'P 1'
#
loop_
_entity.id
_entity.type
_entity.pdbx_description
1 polymer ?
#
loop_
_entity_poly.entity_id
_entity_poly.type
_entity_poly.pdbx_seq_one_letter_code
_entity_poly.pdbx_strand_id
1 'polypeptide(L)'
;LQPRDYLSSFFLYFGLLAGGVAAIISAKSLDAIPVFTTFSAKLIGPAGNLQPSPFWPTVPLIIACGALSGFHSLVAAGTSSKQLKEEKEALFVGYGAMLVEGFLSTLVVVAIAGFGAIALGDKLMATPAL
;
A
#
# COMPACT_ATOMS: atom_id res chain seq x y z
N LEU A 1 -6.81 -18.56 16.39
CA LEU A 1 -5.73 -18.29 15.43
C LEU A 1 -4.72 -19.43 15.47
N GLN A 2 -4.17 -19.82 14.32
CA GLN A 2 -2.97 -20.65 14.33
C GLN A 2 -1.80 -19.84 14.94
N PRO A 3 -0.86 -20.46 15.66
CA PRO A 3 0.26 -19.74 16.30
C PRO A 3 1.05 -18.83 15.34
N ARG A 4 1.15 -19.22 14.06
CA ARG A 4 1.82 -18.42 13.02
C ARG A 4 1.10 -17.10 12.73
N ASP A 5 -0.23 -17.11 12.66
CA ASP A 5 -1.02 -15.96 12.26
C ASP A 5 -1.04 -14.93 13.41
N TYR A 6 -1.00 -15.43 14.65
CA TYR A 6 -0.90 -14.61 15.85
C TYR A 6 0.48 -13.95 15.98
N LEU A 7 1.56 -14.65 15.64
CA LEU A 7 2.89 -14.04 15.61
C LEU A 7 3.01 -12.99 14.50
N SER A 8 2.45 -13.28 13.32
CA SER A 8 2.47 -12.37 12.16
C SER A 8 1.76 -11.03 12.45
N SER A 9 0.66 -11.04 13.23
CA SER A 9 -0.04 -9.80 13.57
C SER A 9 0.79 -8.85 14.43
N PHE A 10 1.67 -9.36 15.31
CA PHE A 10 2.60 -8.51 16.06
C PHE A 10 3.61 -7.81 15.14
N PHE A 11 4.13 -8.51 14.13
CA PHE A 11 5.02 -7.89 13.15
C PHE A 11 4.29 -6.83 12.32
N LEU A 12 3.03 -7.09 11.96
CA LEU A 12 2.19 -6.11 11.26
C LEU A 12 2.02 -4.86 12.13
N TYR A 13 1.60 -4.99 13.39
CA TYR A 13 1.40 -3.83 14.27
C TYR A 13 2.70 -3.07 14.55
N PHE A 14 3.80 -3.79 14.75
CA PHE A 14 5.12 -3.18 14.89
C PHE A 14 5.52 -2.42 13.62
N GLY A 15 5.35 -3.02 12.45
CA GLY A 15 5.63 -2.40 11.16
C GLY A 15 4.76 -1.17 10.89
N LEU A 16 3.48 -1.22 11.29
CA LEU A 16 2.54 -0.10 11.17
C LEU A 16 2.96 1.08 12.07
N LEU A 17 3.34 0.80 13.32
CA LEU A 17 3.82 1.82 14.26
C LEU A 17 5.17 2.39 13.83
N ALA A 18 6.15 1.53 13.55
CA ALA A 18 7.48 1.96 13.14
C ALA A 18 7.44 2.71 11.80
N GLY A 19 6.70 2.19 10.82
CA GLY A 19 6.49 2.82 9.52
C GLY A 19 5.74 4.15 9.62
N GLY A 20 4.71 4.23 10.46
CA GLY A 20 3.99 5.48 10.72
C GLY A 20 4.87 6.57 11.35
N VAL A 21 5.66 6.21 12.37
CA VAL A 21 6.62 7.13 13.00
C VAL A 21 7.69 7.56 11.98
N ALA A 22 8.23 6.62 11.20
CA ALA A 22 9.21 6.91 10.16
C ALA A 22 8.66 7.86 9.08
N ALA A 23 7.40 7.67 8.68
CA ALA A 23 6.73 8.54 7.71
C ALA A 23 6.57 9.97 8.24
N ILE A 24 6.21 10.14 9.52
CA ILE A 24 6.09 11.47 10.15
C ILE A 24 7.45 12.17 10.22
N ILE A 25 8.50 11.46 10.65
CA ILE A 25 9.87 12.03 10.73
C ILE A 25 10.39 12.40 9.34
N SER A 26 10.08 11.58 8.32
CA SER A 26 10.54 11.77 6.95
C SER A 26 9.67 12.74 6.14
N ALA A 27 8.60 13.30 6.72
CA ALA A 27 7.63 14.14 6.02
C ALA A 27 8.29 15.35 5.34
N LYS A 28 9.29 15.97 5.98
CA LYS A 28 10.04 17.12 5.40
C LYS A 28 10.79 16.76 4.11
N SER A 29 11.18 15.49 3.94
CA SER A 29 11.85 15.03 2.71
C SER A 29 10.88 14.90 1.53
N LEU A 30 9.57 14.87 1.79
CA LEU A 30 8.55 14.74 0.75
C LEU A 30 8.20 16.08 0.08
N ASP A 31 8.51 17.22 0.71
CA ASP A 31 8.25 18.56 0.16
C ASP A 31 9.02 18.83 -1.14
N ALA A 32 10.13 18.11 -1.37
CA ALA A 32 10.92 18.22 -2.60
C ALA A 32 10.32 17.43 -3.78
N ILE A 33 9.29 16.59 -3.54
CA ILE A 33 8.66 15.75 -4.55
C ILE A 33 7.46 16.49 -5.14
N PRO A 34 7.35 16.64 -6.47
CA PRO A 34 6.18 17.26 -7.07
C PRO A 34 4.92 16.44 -6.74
N VAL A 35 3.89 17.12 -6.21
CA VAL A 35 2.58 16.52 -5.85
C VAL A 35 1.93 15.83 -7.05
N PHE A 36 2.26 16.26 -8.26
CA PHE A 36 1.76 15.70 -9.50
C PHE A 36 2.87 15.60 -10.55
N THR A 37 2.98 14.44 -11.21
CA THR A 37 3.96 14.18 -12.27
C THR A 37 3.29 13.95 -13.62
N THR A 38 2.44 12.92 -13.75
CA THR A 38 1.74 12.57 -14.98
C THR A 38 0.45 11.78 -14.71
N PHE A 39 -0.53 11.90 -15.61
CA PHE A 39 -1.74 11.07 -15.60
C PHE A 39 -1.57 9.78 -16.42
N SER A 40 -0.44 9.59 -17.11
CA SER A 40 -0.15 8.39 -17.89
C SER A 40 1.15 7.75 -17.42
N ALA A 41 1.12 7.17 -16.21
CA ALA A 41 2.22 6.37 -15.68
C ALA A 41 2.45 5.15 -16.58
N LYS A 42 3.69 4.75 -16.83
CA LYS A 42 3.94 3.54 -17.61
C LYS A 42 3.98 2.37 -16.64
N LEU A 43 2.87 1.64 -16.58
CA LEU A 43 2.66 0.54 -15.63
C LEU A 43 2.57 -0.82 -16.32
N ILE A 44 2.31 -0.85 -17.64
CA ILE A 44 2.04 -2.07 -18.40
C ILE A 44 3.12 -2.26 -19.46
N GLY A 45 3.76 -3.42 -19.45
CA GLY A 45 4.73 -3.82 -20.48
C GLY A 45 5.81 -4.76 -19.93
N PRO A 46 6.65 -5.33 -20.80
CA PRO A 46 7.83 -6.10 -20.39
C PRO A 46 8.79 -5.20 -19.59
N ALA A 47 9.46 -5.75 -18.57
CA ALA A 47 10.46 -5.03 -17.79
C ALA A 47 11.49 -4.36 -18.74
N GLY A 48 11.52 -3.02 -18.74
CA GLY A 48 12.37 -2.20 -19.62
C GLY A 48 11.65 -1.43 -20.73
N ASN A 49 10.45 -1.83 -21.16
CA ASN A 49 9.66 -1.19 -22.23
C ASN A 49 8.22 -0.87 -21.80
N LEU A 50 8.04 -0.29 -20.62
CA LEU A 50 6.73 0.05 -20.09
C LEU A 50 6.06 1.09 -21.00
N GLN A 51 4.80 0.85 -21.36
CA GLN A 51 4.01 1.73 -22.21
C GLN A 51 3.16 2.68 -21.36
N PRO A 52 2.89 3.91 -21.84
CA PRO A 52 1.96 4.84 -21.18
C PRO A 52 0.60 4.16 -20.97
N SER A 53 0.17 4.04 -19.72
CA SER A 53 -1.12 3.45 -19.38
C SER A 53 -2.19 4.54 -19.22
N PRO A 54 -3.45 4.26 -19.60
CA PRO A 54 -4.53 5.21 -19.38
C PRO A 54 -4.79 5.37 -17.88
N PHE A 55 -5.06 6.60 -17.43
CA PHE A 55 -5.36 6.87 -16.02
C PHE A 55 -6.50 5.98 -15.52
N TRP A 56 -7.63 5.97 -16.23
CA TRP A 56 -8.78 5.13 -15.92
C TRP A 56 -8.88 3.93 -16.87
N PRO A 57 -9.06 2.68 -16.38
CA PRO A 57 -9.12 2.25 -14.97
C PRO A 57 -7.76 1.83 -14.39
N THR A 58 -6.69 1.84 -15.19
CA THR A 58 -5.44 1.14 -14.88
C THR A 58 -4.73 1.63 -13.62
N VAL A 59 -4.58 2.95 -13.46
CA VAL A 59 -3.81 3.53 -12.34
C VAL A 59 -4.54 3.32 -11.00
N PRO A 60 -5.83 3.69 -10.84
CA PRO A 60 -6.59 3.41 -9.63
C PRO A 60 -6.67 1.92 -9.29
N LEU A 61 -6.80 1.05 -10.31
CA LEU A 61 -6.88 -0.39 -10.09
C LEU A 61 -5.59 -0.93 -9.45
N ILE A 62 -4.42 -0.59 -10.01
CA ILE A 62 -3.12 -1.04 -9.50
C ILE A 62 -2.86 -0.54 -8.08
N ILE A 63 -3.24 0.70 -7.76
CA ILE A 63 -3.13 1.25 -6.40
C ILE A 63 -4.12 0.55 -5.45
N ALA A 64 -5.35 0.30 -5.89
CA ALA A 64 -6.38 -0.34 -5.10
C ALA A 64 -6.11 -1.84 -4.85
N CYS A 65 -5.28 -2.50 -5.66
CA CYS A 65 -4.95 -3.92 -5.52
C CYS A 65 -4.50 -4.30 -4.09
N GLY A 66 -3.80 -3.41 -3.38
CA GLY A 66 -3.40 -3.65 -1.99
C GLY A 66 -4.59 -3.81 -1.03
N ALA A 67 -5.52 -2.84 -1.03
CA ALA A 67 -6.70 -2.88 -0.17
C ALA A 67 -7.69 -3.99 -0.56
N LEU A 68 -7.84 -4.26 -1.86
CA LEU A 68 -8.71 -5.31 -2.39
C LEU A 68 -8.18 -6.72 -2.08
N SER A 69 -6.86 -6.92 -2.13
CA SER A 69 -6.20 -8.19 -1.80
C SER A 69 -6.26 -8.50 -0.30
N GLY A 70 -6.13 -7.48 0.55
CA GLY A 70 -6.33 -7.60 2.00
C GLY A 70 -7.72 -8.11 2.36
N PHE A 71 -8.77 -7.57 1.73
CA PHE A 71 -10.15 -8.04 1.91
C PHE A 71 -10.35 -9.48 1.43
N HIS A 72 -9.82 -9.83 0.24
CA HIS A 72 -9.88 -11.22 -0.25
C HIS A 72 -9.17 -12.19 0.69
N SER A 73 -8.02 -11.81 1.24
CA SER A 73 -7.27 -12.64 2.19
C SER A 73 -8.02 -12.82 3.50
N LEU A 74 -8.71 -11.79 3.99
CA LEU A 74 -9.52 -11.88 5.21
C LEU A 74 -10.70 -12.85 5.08
N VAL A 75 -11.37 -12.84 3.92
CA VAL A 75 -12.49 -13.75 3.63
C VAL A 75 -11.98 -15.16 3.32
N ALA A 76 -10.89 -15.30 2.57
CA ALA A 76 -10.34 -16.58 2.12
C ALA A 76 -9.53 -17.33 3.18
N ALA A 77 -9.00 -16.67 4.21
CA ALA A 77 -8.24 -17.31 5.28
C ALA A 77 -9.06 -18.34 6.09
N GLY A 78 -10.39 -18.31 5.99
CA GLY A 78 -11.30 -19.29 6.62
C GLY A 78 -11.31 -19.29 8.15
N THR A 79 -10.48 -18.43 8.77
CA THR A 79 -10.43 -18.18 10.22
C THR A 79 -11.42 -17.08 10.60
N SER A 80 -11.50 -15.98 9.85
CA SER A 80 -12.42 -14.86 10.11
C SER A 80 -13.88 -15.32 10.22
N SER A 81 -14.37 -16.10 9.24
CA SER A 81 -15.76 -16.60 9.23
C SER A 81 -16.08 -17.57 10.37
N LYS A 82 -15.06 -18.19 11.00
CA LYS A 82 -15.22 -19.10 12.14
C LYS A 82 -14.98 -18.44 13.50
N GLN A 83 -14.45 -17.21 13.51
CA GLN A 83 -14.10 -16.45 14.72
C GLN A 83 -15.08 -15.32 15.02
N LEU A 84 -15.91 -14.93 14.04
CA LEU A 84 -17.03 -14.01 14.25
C LEU A 84 -18.10 -14.69 15.11
N LYS A 85 -18.67 -13.94 16.05
CA LYS A 85 -19.75 -14.44 16.91
C LYS A 85 -21.09 -14.44 16.17
N GLU A 86 -21.33 -13.44 15.34
CA GLU A 86 -22.51 -13.30 14.49
C GLU A 86 -22.17 -12.57 13.17
N GLU A 87 -23.00 -12.73 12.14
CA GLU A 87 -22.77 -12.14 10.81
C GLU A 87 -22.72 -10.61 10.82
N LYS A 88 -23.39 -9.96 11.78
CA LYS A 88 -23.36 -8.49 11.90
C LYS A 88 -21.97 -7.95 12.23
N GLU A 89 -21.15 -8.72 12.93
CA GLU A 89 -19.77 -8.35 13.24
C GLU A 89 -18.86 -8.43 12.01
N ALA A 90 -19.27 -9.15 10.96
CA ALA A 90 -18.50 -9.28 9.72
C ALA A 90 -18.26 -7.92 9.05
N LEU A 91 -19.22 -6.99 9.15
CA LEU A 91 -19.07 -5.65 8.61
C LEU A 91 -17.95 -4.88 9.33
N PHE A 92 -17.95 -4.89 10.67
CA PHE A 92 -16.95 -4.19 11.46
C PHE A 92 -15.55 -4.78 11.25
N VAL A 93 -15.43 -6.11 11.29
CA VAL A 93 -14.13 -6.79 11.11
C VAL A 93 -13.62 -6.64 9.68
N GLY A 94 -14.46 -6.84 8.67
CA GLY A 94 -14.08 -6.73 7.26
C GLY A 94 -13.72 -5.29 6.87
N TYR A 95 -14.54 -4.31 7.28
CA TYR A 95 -14.27 -2.90 7.01
C TYR A 95 -13.05 -2.39 7.79
N GLY A 96 -12.93 -2.74 9.07
CA GLY A 96 -11.77 -2.37 9.89
C GLY A 96 -10.46 -2.90 9.31
N ALA A 97 -10.45 -4.16 8.86
CA ALA A 97 -9.28 -4.73 8.19
C ALA A 97 -8.99 -4.06 6.84
N MET A 98 -10.01 -3.75 6.03
CA MET A 98 -9.83 -3.00 4.78
C MET A 98 -9.15 -1.65 5.03
N LEU A 99 -9.53 -0.94 6.10
CA LEU A 99 -8.90 0.32 6.47
C LEU A 99 -7.45 0.14 6.95
N VAL A 100 -7.15 -0.86 7.77
CA VAL A 100 -5.80 -1.13 8.27
C VAL A 100 -4.85 -1.53 7.13
N GLU A 101 -5.29 -2.40 6.23
CA GLU A 101 -4.53 -2.78 5.03
C GLU A 101 -4.37 -1.60 4.05
N GLY A 102 -5.39 -0.75 3.92
CA GLY A 102 -5.30 0.50 3.15
C GLY A 102 -4.28 1.48 3.74
N PHE A 103 -4.21 1.59 5.07
CA PHE A 103 -3.20 2.40 5.76
C PHE A 103 -1.79 1.81 5.57
N LEU A 104 -1.62 0.50 5.70
CA LEU A 104 -0.36 -0.18 5.40
C LEU A 104 0.11 0.08 3.97
N SER A 105 -0.79 -0.05 2.99
CA SER A 105 -0.51 0.27 1.58
C SER A 105 -0.02 1.71 1.42
N THR A 106 -0.66 2.66 2.10
CA THR A 106 -0.28 4.08 2.07
C THR A 106 1.12 4.29 2.64
N LEU A 107 1.47 3.65 3.77
CA LEU A 107 2.82 3.71 4.34
C LEU A 107 3.88 3.16 3.39
N VAL A 108 3.59 2.06 2.68
CA VAL A 108 4.52 1.50 1.69
C VAL A 108 4.75 2.47 0.53
N VAL A 109 3.69 3.10 0.02
CA VAL A 109 3.81 4.13 -1.04
C VAL A 109 4.68 5.29 -0.57
N VAL A 110 4.46 5.81 0.64
CA VAL A 110 5.25 6.90 1.22
C VAL A 110 6.71 6.48 1.44
N ALA A 111 6.95 5.27 1.93
CA ALA A 111 8.30 4.75 2.15
C ALA A 111 9.09 4.62 0.84
N ILE A 112 8.45 4.13 -0.23
CA ILE A 112 9.07 4.03 -1.56
C ILE A 112 9.34 5.43 -2.12
N ALA A 113 8.40 6.37 -1.98
CA ALA A 113 8.57 7.74 -2.44
C ALA A 113 9.74 8.44 -1.73
N GLY A 114 9.80 8.32 -0.39
CA GLY A 114 10.89 8.86 0.42
C GLY A 114 12.24 8.21 0.11
N PHE A 115 12.29 6.88 -0.01
CA PHE A 115 13.50 6.18 -0.43
C PHE A 115 13.95 6.63 -1.83
N GLY A 116 13.02 6.78 -2.77
CA GLY A 116 13.30 7.29 -4.11
C GLY A 116 13.96 8.67 -4.09
N ALA A 117 13.46 9.60 -3.27
CA ALA A 117 14.05 10.94 -3.11
C ALA A 117 15.51 10.88 -2.61
N ILE A 118 15.80 10.02 -1.63
CA ILE A 118 17.15 9.88 -1.07
C ILE A 118 18.08 9.13 -2.03
N ALA A 119 17.59 8.08 -2.69
CA ALA A 119 18.39 7.19 -3.54
C ALA A 119 18.67 7.76 -4.93
N LEU A 120 17.73 8.49 -5.53
CA LEU A 120 17.90 9.10 -6.86
C LEU A 120 18.40 10.55 -6.79
N GLY A 121 18.24 11.27 -5.68
CA GLY A 121 18.67 12.66 -5.54
C GLY A 121 18.18 13.55 -6.70
N ASP A 122 19.06 14.34 -7.31
CA ASP A 122 18.75 15.20 -8.46
C ASP A 122 18.30 14.42 -9.72
N LYS A 123 18.57 13.12 -9.81
CA LYS A 123 18.13 12.28 -10.93
C LYS A 123 16.65 11.93 -10.84
N LEU A 124 15.99 12.15 -9.70
CA LEU A 124 14.56 11.90 -9.56
C LEU A 124 13.74 12.84 -10.45
N MET A 125 14.20 14.09 -10.62
CA MET A 125 13.62 15.09 -11.53
C MET A 125 14.04 14.89 -13.00
N ALA A 126 15.18 14.22 -13.24
CA ALA A 126 15.69 13.95 -14.59
C ALA A 126 15.21 12.61 -15.17
N THR A 127 14.63 11.74 -14.35
CA THR A 127 14.07 10.47 -14.78
C THR A 127 12.67 10.75 -15.32
N PRO A 128 12.41 10.62 -16.64
CA PRO A 128 11.08 10.80 -17.17
C PRO A 128 10.17 9.81 -16.46
N ALA A 129 9.06 10.32 -15.89
CA ALA A 129 8.07 9.58 -15.12
C ALA A 129 7.95 8.17 -15.69
N LEU A 130 8.35 7.19 -14.87
CA LEU A 130 8.49 5.80 -15.28
C LEU A 130 7.23 5.35 -16.01
#